data_AF-A0A536UME2-F1
#
_entry.id   AF-A0A536UME2-F1
#
_cell.length_a   1.000
_cell.length_b   1.000
_cell.length_c   1.000
_cell.angle_alpha   90.00
_cell.angle_beta   90.00
_cell.angle_gamma   90.00
#
_symmetry.space_group_name_H-M   'P 1'
#
loop_
_entity.id
_entity.type
_entity.pdbx_description
1 polymer ?
#
loop_
_entity_poly.entity_id
_entity_poly.type
_entity_poly.pdbx_seq_one_letter_code
_entity_poly.pdbx_strand_id
1 'polypeptide(L)'
;MATTTKRRRTAGHGRKKTGKAGPLPGQVVLVLQGGGALGAYQVGVYEAMHEAGIEPDWVIGTSIGAINAALIAGNALENRMERLREFWSRVEQGASHDFMGLWTRLPNASANLATVMQGIPCFFVPNPAAWISSHIPLGAEKAAYYSTAPLRETLSELVEFD
;
A
#
# COMPACT_ATOMS: atom_id res chain seq x y z
N MET A 1 -42.37 51.13 -1.78
CA MET A 1 -41.30 50.36 -1.11
C MET A 1 -41.65 48.89 -1.23
N ALA A 2 -40.99 48.17 -2.15
CA ALA A 2 -41.26 46.76 -2.43
C ALA A 2 -40.18 45.88 -1.78
N THR A 3 -40.61 44.95 -0.93
CA THR A 3 -39.75 44.06 -0.14
C THR A 3 -39.50 42.77 -0.93
N THR A 4 -38.27 42.55 -1.39
CA THR A 4 -37.88 41.31 -2.10
C THR A 4 -37.25 40.32 -1.11
N THR A 5 -38.04 39.32 -0.71
CA THR A 5 -37.58 38.19 0.13
C THR A 5 -36.86 37.16 -0.75
N LYS A 6 -35.53 37.07 -0.60
CA LYS A 6 -34.67 36.12 -1.33
C LYS A 6 -34.76 34.73 -0.66
N ARG A 7 -35.53 33.79 -1.25
CA ARG A 7 -35.53 32.38 -0.82
C ARG A 7 -34.18 31.73 -1.12
N ARG A 8 -33.45 31.36 -0.05
CA ARG A 8 -32.24 30.52 -0.10
C ARG A 8 -32.67 29.07 -0.40
N ARG A 9 -32.27 28.51 -1.54
CA ARG A 9 -32.36 27.06 -1.81
C ARG A 9 -31.17 26.37 -1.16
N THR A 10 -31.43 25.54 -0.16
CA THR A 10 -30.47 24.58 0.38
C THR A 10 -30.30 23.43 -0.63
N ALA A 11 -29.14 23.36 -1.27
CA ALA A 11 -28.77 22.22 -2.11
C ALA A 11 -28.16 21.14 -1.20
N GLY A 12 -28.96 20.17 -0.79
CA GLY A 12 -28.45 18.93 -0.20
C GLY A 12 -27.69 18.15 -1.26
N HIS A 13 -26.38 17.97 -1.05
CA HIS A 13 -25.56 17.02 -1.82
C HIS A 13 -25.92 15.60 -1.37
N GLY A 14 -26.98 15.04 -1.94
CA GLY A 14 -27.24 13.61 -1.87
C GLY A 14 -26.20 12.88 -2.71
N ARG A 15 -25.29 12.14 -2.06
CA ARG A 15 -24.37 11.21 -2.75
C ARG A 15 -25.24 10.19 -3.49
N LYS A 16 -25.34 10.32 -4.81
CA LYS A 16 -26.00 9.32 -5.65
C LYS A 16 -25.29 7.99 -5.41
N LYS A 17 -26.02 6.98 -4.92
CA LYS A 17 -25.56 5.60 -4.95
C LYS A 17 -25.27 5.27 -6.42
N THR A 18 -24.01 5.06 -6.76
CA THR A 18 -23.60 4.56 -8.07
C THR A 18 -24.25 3.19 -8.22
N GLY A 19 -25.08 3.03 -9.26
CA GLY A 19 -25.63 1.72 -9.58
C GLY A 19 -24.50 0.75 -9.89
N LYS A 20 -24.66 -0.54 -9.54
CA LYS A 20 -23.71 -1.58 -9.93
C LYS A 20 -23.44 -1.45 -11.43
N ALA A 21 -22.18 -1.29 -11.80
CA ALA A 21 -21.81 -1.33 -13.21
C ALA A 21 -22.25 -2.69 -13.77
N GLY A 22 -22.81 -2.72 -14.98
CA GLY A 22 -23.04 -3.98 -15.67
C GLY A 22 -21.72 -4.75 -15.82
N PRO A 23 -21.75 -6.08 -16.00
CA PRO A 23 -20.52 -6.85 -16.17
C PRO A 23 -19.71 -6.28 -17.33
N LEU A 24 -18.43 -5.99 -17.07
CA LEU A 24 -17.51 -5.54 -18.12
C LEU A 24 -17.40 -6.64 -19.19
N PRO A 25 -17.43 -6.30 -20.48
CA PRO A 25 -17.28 -7.29 -21.52
C PRO A 25 -15.84 -7.82 -21.55
N GLY A 26 -15.67 -9.13 -21.44
CA GLY A 26 -14.37 -9.81 -21.57
C GLY A 26 -13.65 -10.04 -20.24
N GLN A 27 -12.37 -10.37 -20.34
CA GLN A 27 -11.50 -10.65 -19.19
C GLN A 27 -10.94 -9.34 -18.61
N VAL A 28 -11.02 -9.18 -17.29
CA VAL A 28 -10.48 -8.03 -16.57
C VAL A 28 -9.09 -8.36 -16.04
N VAL A 29 -8.08 -7.61 -16.49
CA VAL A 29 -6.69 -7.75 -16.05
C VAL A 29 -6.25 -6.48 -15.34
N LEU A 30 -5.87 -6.59 -14.06
CA LEU A 30 -5.33 -5.49 -13.26
C LEU A 30 -3.79 -5.55 -13.28
N VAL A 31 -3.15 -4.51 -13.81
CA VAL A 31 -1.68 -4.42 -13.89
C VAL A 31 -1.17 -3.34 -12.94
N LEU A 32 -0.37 -3.76 -11.96
CA LEU A 32 0.17 -2.92 -10.90
C LEU A 32 1.68 -2.73 -11.08
N GLN A 33 2.07 -1.52 -11.48
CA GLN A 33 3.47 -1.16 -11.65
C GLN A 33 4.21 -1.08 -10.29
N GLY A 34 5.54 -1.11 -10.33
CA GLY A 34 6.37 -0.68 -9.22
C GLY A 34 6.28 0.83 -8.97
N GLY A 35 6.71 1.27 -7.77
CA GLY A 35 6.67 2.68 -7.39
C GLY A 35 6.93 2.96 -5.90
N GLY A 36 7.42 1.98 -5.14
CA GLY A 36 7.63 2.10 -3.69
C GLY A 36 6.35 2.51 -2.96
N ALA A 37 6.44 3.53 -2.11
CA ALA A 37 5.29 4.02 -1.32
C ALA A 37 4.09 4.48 -2.17
N LEU A 38 4.28 4.86 -3.45
CA LEU A 38 3.18 5.21 -4.35
C LEU A 38 2.25 4.02 -4.64
N GLY A 39 2.66 2.80 -4.31
CA GLY A 39 1.80 1.61 -4.35
C GLY A 39 0.54 1.74 -3.49
N ALA A 40 0.52 2.60 -2.48
CA ALA A 40 -0.66 2.83 -1.64
C ALA A 40 -1.85 3.37 -2.47
N TYR A 41 -1.57 4.19 -3.49
CA TYR A 41 -2.63 4.71 -4.38
C TYR A 41 -3.29 3.62 -5.22
N GLN A 42 -2.56 2.53 -5.53
CA GLN A 42 -3.13 1.38 -6.24
C GLN A 42 -4.22 0.69 -5.42
N VAL A 43 -4.13 0.72 -4.08
CA VAL A 43 -5.17 0.18 -3.19
C VAL A 43 -6.47 0.95 -3.33
N GLY A 44 -6.42 2.29 -3.46
CA GLY A 44 -7.61 3.09 -3.72
C GLY A 44 -8.25 2.80 -5.08
N VAL A 45 -7.45 2.48 -6.09
CA VAL A 45 -7.96 2.01 -7.40
C VAL A 45 -8.69 0.68 -7.24
N TYR A 46 -8.07 -0.29 -6.56
CA TYR A 46 -8.68 -1.59 -6.31
C TYR A 46 -9.93 -1.49 -5.43
N GLU A 47 -9.93 -0.64 -4.41
CA GLU A 47 -11.10 -0.35 -3.56
C GLU A 47 -12.29 0.14 -4.40
N ALA A 48 -12.06 1.09 -5.31
CA ALA A 48 -13.11 1.61 -6.18
C ALA A 48 -13.67 0.52 -7.13
N MET A 49 -12.80 -0.38 -7.62
CA MET A 49 -13.24 -1.53 -8.42
C MET A 49 -14.07 -2.51 -7.58
N HIS A 50 -13.60 -2.86 -6.38
CA HIS A 50 -14.25 -3.76 -5.45
C HIS A 50 -15.64 -3.25 -5.03
N GLU A 51 -15.75 -1.97 -4.67
CA GLU A 51 -17.03 -1.31 -4.36
C GLU A 51 -17.99 -1.28 -5.55
N ALA A 52 -17.46 -1.20 -6.78
CA ALA A 52 -18.26 -1.28 -8.00
C ALA A 52 -18.67 -2.72 -8.37
N GLY A 53 -18.17 -3.73 -7.65
CA GLY A 53 -18.38 -5.15 -7.97
C GLY A 53 -17.58 -5.63 -9.19
N ILE A 54 -16.46 -4.97 -9.50
CA ILE A 54 -15.56 -5.32 -10.59
C ILE A 54 -14.34 -6.02 -9.99
N GLU A 55 -14.27 -7.34 -10.14
CA GLU A 55 -13.12 -8.12 -9.70
C GLU A 55 -12.25 -8.55 -10.88
N PRO A 56 -10.91 -8.43 -10.76
CA PRO A 56 -10.01 -8.86 -11.81
C PRO A 56 -9.95 -10.39 -11.90
N ASP A 57 -9.92 -10.91 -13.12
CA ASP A 57 -9.61 -12.31 -13.41
C ASP A 57 -8.11 -12.59 -13.27
N TRP A 58 -7.27 -11.58 -13.57
CA TRP A 58 -5.82 -11.63 -13.42
C TRP A 58 -5.31 -10.38 -12.74
N VAL A 59 -4.35 -10.57 -11.83
CA VAL A 59 -3.59 -9.47 -11.24
C VAL A 59 -2.11 -9.69 -11.54
N ILE A 60 -1.47 -8.70 -12.12
CA ILE A 60 -0.06 -8.72 -12.49
C ILE A 60 0.63 -7.60 -11.74
N GLY A 61 1.75 -7.88 -11.09
CA GLY A 61 2.44 -6.91 -10.25
C GLY A 61 3.95 -6.94 -10.36
N THR A 62 4.58 -5.75 -10.27
CA THR A 62 6.04 -5.60 -10.22
C THR A 62 6.45 -4.82 -8.96
N SER A 63 7.47 -5.27 -8.23
CA SER A 63 7.94 -4.62 -7.00
C SER A 63 6.80 -4.45 -5.98
N ILE A 64 6.48 -3.23 -5.51
CA ILE A 64 5.33 -2.99 -4.62
C ILE A 64 3.99 -3.45 -5.25
N GLY A 65 3.87 -3.36 -6.57
CA GLY A 65 2.72 -3.88 -7.29
C GLY A 65 2.59 -5.39 -7.18
N ALA A 66 3.70 -6.13 -7.07
CA ALA A 66 3.70 -7.57 -6.84
C ALA A 66 3.18 -7.91 -5.43
N ILE A 67 3.50 -7.08 -4.45
CA ILE A 67 3.00 -7.22 -3.07
C ILE A 67 1.48 -7.00 -3.04
N ASN A 68 1.00 -5.89 -3.62
CA ASN A 68 -0.43 -5.63 -3.74
C ASN A 68 -1.14 -6.75 -4.54
N ALA A 69 -0.53 -7.24 -5.62
CA ALA A 69 -1.08 -8.33 -6.42
C ALA A 69 -1.19 -9.63 -5.61
N ALA A 70 -0.18 -9.97 -4.81
CA ALA A 70 -0.22 -11.14 -3.93
C ALA A 70 -1.33 -11.03 -2.88
N LEU A 71 -1.50 -9.84 -2.27
CA LEU A 71 -2.57 -9.59 -1.29
C LEU A 71 -3.97 -9.67 -1.92
N ILE A 72 -4.15 -9.24 -3.17
CA ILE A 72 -5.42 -9.36 -3.90
C ILE A 72 -5.67 -10.82 -4.31
N ALA A 73 -4.68 -11.47 -4.92
CA ALA A 73 -4.86 -12.79 -5.51
C ALA A 73 -4.93 -13.92 -4.47
N GLY A 74 -4.13 -13.85 -3.41
CA GLY A 74 -4.03 -14.87 -2.37
C GLY A 74 -4.94 -14.61 -1.18
N ASN A 75 -6.09 -13.97 -1.36
CA ASN A 75 -7.10 -13.82 -0.31
C ASN A 75 -8.51 -13.97 -0.89
N ALA A 76 -9.41 -14.55 -0.09
CA ALA A 76 -10.84 -14.54 -0.37
C ALA A 76 -11.37 -13.12 -0.59
N LEU A 77 -12.36 -12.98 -1.47
CA LEU A 77 -12.89 -11.70 -1.95
C LEU A 77 -13.22 -10.71 -0.81
N GLU A 78 -13.86 -11.23 0.23
CA GLU A 78 -14.27 -10.51 1.44
C GLU A 78 -13.10 -10.00 2.29
N ASN A 79 -11.93 -10.64 2.22
CA ASN A 79 -10.77 -10.34 3.05
C ASN A 79 -9.76 -9.40 2.35
N ARG A 80 -9.76 -9.33 1.02
CA ARG A 80 -8.74 -8.60 0.22
C ARG A 80 -8.52 -7.16 0.69
N MET A 81 -9.60 -6.40 0.89
CA MET A 81 -9.51 -5.01 1.31
C MET A 81 -9.01 -4.84 2.75
N GLU A 82 -9.36 -5.77 3.65
CA GLU A 82 -8.85 -5.77 5.02
C GLU A 82 -7.34 -6.02 5.03
N ARG A 83 -6.87 -7.05 4.32
CA ARG A 83 -5.44 -7.42 4.24
C ARG A 83 -4.58 -6.34 3.60
N LEU A 84 -5.09 -5.69 2.54
CA LEU A 84 -4.41 -4.54 1.92
C LEU A 84 -4.25 -3.39 2.90
N ARG A 85 -5.33 -3.02 3.62
CA ARG A 85 -5.26 -1.92 4.60
C ARG A 85 -4.34 -2.27 5.77
N GLU A 86 -4.37 -3.51 6.24
CA GLU A 86 -3.49 -3.97 7.31
C GLU A 86 -2.01 -3.88 6.90
N PHE A 87 -1.66 -4.37 5.71
CA PHE A 87 -0.29 -4.26 5.18
C PHE A 87 0.19 -2.81 5.17
N TRP A 88 -0.59 -1.91 4.56
CA TRP A 88 -0.20 -0.50 4.45
C TRP A 88 -0.20 0.22 5.80
N SER A 89 -1.06 -0.16 6.74
CA SER A 89 -1.02 0.36 8.11
C SER A 89 0.24 -0.08 8.85
N ARG A 90 0.69 -1.33 8.69
CA ARG A 90 1.96 -1.80 9.26
C ARG A 90 3.16 -1.07 8.65
N VAL A 91 3.12 -0.76 7.34
CA VAL A 91 4.18 0.02 6.67
C VAL A 91 4.23 1.45 7.21
N GLU A 92 3.07 2.09 7.41
CA GLU A 92 2.96 3.42 8.03
C GLU A 92 3.46 3.42 9.48
N GLN A 93 3.03 2.44 10.30
CA GLN A 93 3.43 2.32 11.71
C GLN A 93 4.92 1.98 11.85
N GLY A 94 5.46 1.14 10.96
CA GLY A 94 6.89 0.83 10.90
C GLY A 94 7.75 2.05 10.55
N ALA A 95 7.23 2.97 9.75
CA ALA A 95 7.83 4.29 9.53
C ALA A 95 7.64 5.24 10.73
N SER A 96 6.76 4.88 11.67
CA SER A 96 6.34 5.68 12.84
C SER A 96 6.88 5.15 14.18
N HIS A 97 7.77 4.15 14.21
CA HIS A 97 8.66 3.91 15.37
C HIS A 97 9.71 5.03 15.46
N ASP A 98 9.20 6.24 15.47
CA ASP A 98 9.86 7.46 15.84
C ASP A 98 9.65 7.57 17.34
N PHE A 99 10.74 7.62 18.09
CA PHE A 99 10.80 7.91 19.53
C PHE A 99 10.22 9.32 19.86
N MET A 100 9.45 9.95 18.97
CA MET A 100 9.40 11.40 18.91
C MET A 100 8.26 11.94 18.00
N GLY A 101 7.14 12.31 18.60
CA GLY A 101 6.18 13.27 17.99
C GLY A 101 6.75 14.68 17.75
N LEU A 102 8.07 14.83 17.69
CA LEU A 102 8.84 16.05 17.46
C LEU A 102 9.48 16.07 16.05
N TRP A 103 9.59 14.92 15.35
CA TRP A 103 10.27 14.79 14.05
C TRP A 103 9.37 14.92 12.82
N THR A 104 8.04 14.82 12.97
CA THR A 104 7.05 15.18 11.94
C THR A 104 7.07 16.67 11.51
N ARG A 105 8.02 17.45 12.07
CA ARG A 105 8.33 18.85 11.72
C ARG A 105 9.62 19.04 10.92
N LEU A 106 10.39 17.98 10.63
CA LEU A 106 11.65 18.08 9.89
C LEU A 106 11.47 17.83 8.39
N PRO A 107 12.32 18.42 7.53
CA PRO A 107 12.19 18.31 6.08
C PRO A 107 12.27 16.84 5.64
N ASN A 108 11.51 16.49 4.58
CA ASN A 108 11.38 15.15 3.99
C ASN A 108 12.70 14.36 3.83
N ALA A 109 13.84 15.05 3.70
CA ALA A 109 15.17 14.43 3.62
C ALA A 109 15.57 13.65 4.88
N SER A 110 15.18 14.11 6.06
CA SER A 110 15.51 13.47 7.34
C SER A 110 14.76 12.16 7.56
N ALA A 111 13.46 12.15 7.27
CA ALA A 111 12.63 10.94 7.31
C ALA A 111 13.13 9.90 6.29
N ASN A 112 13.44 10.32 5.07
CA ASN A 112 14.00 9.42 4.05
C ASN A 112 15.35 8.81 4.48
N LEU A 113 16.23 9.61 5.10
CA LEU A 113 17.49 9.11 5.64
C LEU A 113 17.27 8.13 6.78
N ALA A 114 16.32 8.40 7.68
CA ALA A 114 15.97 7.48 8.75
C ALA A 114 15.48 6.14 8.20
N THR A 115 14.61 6.14 7.18
CA THR A 115 14.15 4.92 6.49
C THR A 115 15.29 4.15 5.82
N VAL A 116 16.25 4.83 5.19
CA VAL A 116 17.44 4.19 4.61
C VAL A 116 18.29 3.54 5.70
N MET A 117 18.46 4.20 6.84
CA MET A 117 19.35 3.74 7.91
C MET A 117 18.73 2.71 8.85
N GLN A 118 17.42 2.76 9.07
CA GLN A 118 16.71 1.91 10.04
C GLN A 118 15.83 0.86 9.35
N GLY A 119 15.49 1.07 8.09
CA GLY A 119 14.53 0.26 7.37
C GLY A 119 13.08 0.55 7.75
N ILE A 120 12.20 -0.39 7.43
CA ILE A 120 10.80 -0.43 7.84
C ILE A 120 10.58 -1.82 8.46
N PRO A 121 10.35 -1.94 9.78
CA PRO A 121 10.38 -3.22 10.49
C PRO A 121 9.53 -4.35 9.90
N CYS A 122 8.39 -4.06 9.26
CA CYS A 122 7.53 -5.04 8.60
C CYS A 122 7.86 -5.31 7.12
N PHE A 123 8.86 -4.62 6.56
CA PHE A 123 9.17 -4.66 5.13
C PHE A 123 10.64 -5.01 4.89
N PHE A 124 11.58 -4.22 5.41
CA PHE A 124 13.00 -4.48 5.21
C PHE A 124 13.82 -3.89 6.35
N VAL A 125 14.97 -4.50 6.62
CA VAL A 125 15.92 -4.02 7.63
C VAL A 125 17.33 -3.96 7.04
N PRO A 126 18.18 -3.01 7.48
CA PRO A 126 19.57 -2.95 7.05
C PRO A 126 20.32 -4.24 7.34
N ASN A 127 21.28 -4.59 6.50
CA ASN A 127 22.21 -5.69 6.72
C ASN A 127 23.55 -5.13 7.22
N PRO A 128 23.85 -5.13 8.54
CA PRO A 128 25.03 -4.46 9.07
C PRO A 128 26.33 -4.92 8.42
N ALA A 129 26.44 -6.22 8.12
CA ALA A 129 27.65 -6.78 7.54
C ALA A 129 27.90 -6.30 6.10
N ALA A 130 26.85 -6.05 5.31
CA ALA A 130 26.96 -5.47 3.96
C ALA A 130 27.32 -3.97 3.98
N TRP A 131 27.00 -3.27 5.07
CA TRP A 131 27.29 -1.85 5.24
C TRP A 131 28.69 -1.57 5.83
N ILE A 132 29.27 -2.52 6.58
CA ILE A 132 30.59 -2.35 7.21
C ILE A 132 31.72 -2.39 6.18
N SER A 133 31.69 -3.31 5.21
CA SER A 133 32.74 -3.41 4.18
C SER A 133 32.30 -4.29 3.01
N SER A 134 32.67 -3.88 1.79
CA SER A 134 32.50 -4.67 0.57
C SER A 134 33.40 -5.91 0.48
N HIS A 135 34.35 -6.07 1.41
CA HIS A 135 35.30 -7.19 1.44
C HIS A 135 34.88 -8.32 2.38
N ILE A 136 33.78 -8.18 3.13
CA ILE A 136 33.28 -9.25 3.98
C ILE A 136 32.62 -10.32 3.10
N PRO A 137 33.04 -11.59 3.16
CA PRO A 137 32.46 -12.65 2.34
C PRO A 137 31.08 -13.06 2.90
N LEU A 138 30.02 -12.45 2.37
CA LEU A 138 28.63 -12.72 2.79
C LEU A 138 27.97 -13.89 2.05
N GLY A 139 28.52 -14.28 0.90
CA GLY A 139 27.89 -15.22 -0.03
C GLY A 139 26.75 -14.57 -0.82
N ALA A 140 26.37 -15.19 -1.95
CA ALA A 140 25.42 -14.60 -2.90
C ALA A 140 24.06 -14.25 -2.26
N GLU A 141 23.56 -15.12 -1.38
CA GLU A 141 22.24 -14.98 -0.75
C GLU A 141 22.16 -13.87 0.31
N LYS A 142 23.29 -13.44 0.88
CA LYS A 142 23.32 -12.44 1.99
C LYS A 142 24.06 -11.16 1.61
N ALA A 143 24.41 -11.00 0.34
CA ALA A 143 25.16 -9.85 -0.15
C ALA A 143 24.31 -8.57 -0.31
N ALA A 144 22.98 -8.66 -0.17
CA ALA A 144 22.10 -7.50 -0.26
C ALA A 144 22.32 -6.52 0.91
N TYR A 145 22.26 -5.21 0.62
CA TYR A 145 22.35 -4.13 1.63
C TYR A 145 21.21 -4.15 2.66
N TYR A 146 20.09 -4.79 2.30
CA TYR A 146 18.91 -4.93 3.14
C TYR A 146 18.44 -6.38 3.11
N SER A 147 17.89 -6.84 4.23
CA SER A 147 17.15 -8.09 4.34
C SER A 147 15.66 -7.82 4.17
N THR A 148 14.99 -8.63 3.35
CA THR A 148 13.53 -8.64 3.17
C THR A 148 12.86 -9.79 3.95
N ALA A 149 13.57 -10.41 4.89
CA ALA A 149 12.97 -11.42 5.77
C ALA A 149 11.70 -10.92 6.50
N PRO A 150 11.63 -9.66 6.99
CA PRO A 150 10.41 -9.17 7.63
C PRO A 150 9.22 -9.02 6.68
N LEU A 151 9.47 -8.65 5.40
CA LEU A 151 8.40 -8.65 4.39
C LEU A 151 7.86 -10.06 4.16
N ARG A 152 8.73 -11.08 4.12
CA ARG A 152 8.30 -12.47 3.97
C ARG A 152 7.40 -12.89 5.13
N GLU A 153 7.79 -12.58 6.36
CA GLU A 153 6.97 -12.86 7.56
C GLU A 153 5.62 -12.15 7.47
N THR A 154 5.62 -10.85 7.19
CA THR A 154 4.40 -10.06 7.02
C THR A 154 3.47 -10.63 5.94
N LEU A 155 4.00 -11.02 4.78
CA LEU A 155 3.17 -11.61 3.72
C LEU A 155 2.67 -13.02 4.07
N SER A 156 3.43 -13.80 4.83
CA SER A 156 3.00 -15.12 5.29
C SER A 156 1.82 -15.03 6.28
N GLU A 157 1.66 -13.90 6.96
CA GLU A 157 0.52 -13.64 7.86
C GLU A 157 -0.72 -13.08 7.13
N LEU A 158 -0.51 -12.36 6.02
CA LEU A 158 -1.54 -11.59 5.33
C LEU A 158 -2.04 -12.21 4.02
N VAL A 159 -1.38 -13.25 3.52
CA VAL A 159 -1.73 -13.95 2.29
C VAL A 159 -2.01 -15.42 2.61
N GLU A 160 -3.14 -15.91 2.12
CA GLU A 160 -3.59 -17.31 2.20
C GLU A 160 -2.98 -18.05 1.00
N PHE A 161 -1.95 -18.87 1.24
CA PHE A 161 -1.21 -19.60 0.20
C PHE A 161 -1.69 -21.06 0.01
N ASP A 162 -2.69 -21.50 0.77
CA ASP A 162 -3.17 -22.88 0.85
C ASP A 162 -4.38 -23.17 -0.05
#